data_AF-A0A0F9SL00-F1
#
_entry.id   AF-A0A0F9SL00-F1
#
_cell.length_a   1.000
_cell.length_b   1.000
_cell.length_c   1.000
_cell.angle_alpha   90.00
_cell.angle_beta   90.00
_cell.angle_gamma   90.00
#
_symmetry.space_group_name_H-M   'P 1'
#
loop_
_entity.id
_entity.type
_entity.pdbx_description
1 polymer ?
#
loop_
_entity_poly.entity_id
_entity_poly.type
_entity_poly.pdbx_seq_one_letter_code
_entity_poly.pdbx_strand_id
1 'polypeptide(L)' 'AALLVNDGTSTIWIKVGADAVANEGIRLNANGGSYYISSSAANYSTGAVNCITASATVVILVSEWSDG' A
#
# COMPACT_ATOMS: atom_id res chain seq x y z
N ALA A 1 8.46 -6.11 9.16
CA ALA A 1 8.38 -5.31 7.92
C ALA A 1 7.39 -5.91 6.93
N ALA A 2 6.87 -5.07 6.05
CA ALA A 2 6.08 -5.47 4.90
C ALA A 2 6.42 -4.63 3.67
N LEU A 3 6.36 -5.23 2.48
CA LEU A 3 6.39 -4.53 1.20
C LEU A 3 5.07 -4.78 0.48
N LEU A 4 4.38 -3.69 0.16
CA LEU A 4 3.17 -3.70 -0.65
C LEU A 4 3.57 -3.25 -2.06
N VAL A 5 3.23 -4.05 -3.08
CA VAL A 5 3.53 -3.74 -4.48
C VAL A 5 2.24 -3.74 -5.28
N ASN A 6 1.98 -2.65 -6.00
CA ASN A 6 0.94 -2.58 -7.01
C ASN A 6 1.43 -3.27 -8.29
N ASP A 7 1.15 -4.56 -8.41
CA ASP A 7 1.42 -5.35 -9.63
C ASP A 7 0.27 -5.25 -10.65
N GLY A 8 -0.72 -4.38 -10.37
CA GLY A 8 -1.82 -4.09 -11.28
C GLY A 8 -1.47 -3.06 -12.34
N THR A 9 -2.39 -2.90 -13.28
CA THR A 9 -2.28 -1.96 -14.42
C THR A 9 -2.85 -0.58 -14.12
N SER A 10 -3.41 -0.36 -12.93
CA SER A 10 -4.08 0.88 -12.54
C SER A 10 -3.42 1.50 -11.32
N THR A 11 -3.36 2.83 -11.28
CA THR A 11 -2.91 3.56 -10.09
C THR A 11 -3.89 3.33 -8.93
N ILE A 12 -3.35 3.19 -7.72
CA ILE A 12 -4.12 3.05 -6.49
C ILE A 12 -3.69 4.05 -5.43
N TRP A 13 -4.55 4.22 -4.44
CA TRP A 13 -4.26 4.95 -3.22
C TRP A 13 -4.50 4.04 -2.03
N ILE A 14 -3.51 3.97 -1.14
CA ILE A 14 -3.61 3.23 0.12
C ILE A 14 -3.61 4.19 1.30
N LYS A 15 -4.23 3.78 2.40
CA LYS A 15 -4.15 4.50 3.69
C LYS A 15 -4.19 3.50 4.84
N VAL A 16 -3.41 3.79 5.88
CA VAL A 16 -3.28 2.92 7.05
C VAL A 16 -4.13 3.48 8.18
N GLY A 17 -5.00 2.66 8.76
CA GLY A 17 -5.86 3.01 9.89
C GLY A 17 -6.99 3.99 9.58
N ALA A 18 -7.24 4.30 8.31
CA ALA A 18 -8.32 5.20 7.85
C ALA A 18 -8.75 4.84 6.43
N ASP A 19 -9.88 5.40 5.99
CA ASP A 19 -10.37 5.19 4.62
C ASP A 19 -9.40 5.77 3.58
N ALA A 20 -9.12 4.99 2.54
CA ALA A 20 -8.32 5.47 1.42
C ALA A 20 -9.18 6.36 0.52
N VAL A 21 -8.67 7.56 0.23
CA VAL A 21 -9.32 8.56 -0.62
C VAL A 21 -8.40 8.90 -1.78
N ALA A 22 -8.98 9.02 -2.97
CA ALA A 22 -8.23 9.27 -4.20
C ALA A 22 -7.52 10.62 -4.09
N ASN A 23 -6.24 10.66 -4.46
CA ASN A 23 -5.39 11.85 -4.36
C ASN A 23 -5.08 12.36 -2.94
N GLU A 24 -5.48 11.63 -1.89
CA GLU A 24 -5.17 11.97 -0.49
C GLU A 24 -4.39 10.86 0.25
N GLY A 25 -4.50 9.61 -0.21
CA GLY A 25 -3.72 8.48 0.30
C GLY A 25 -2.29 8.42 -0.27
N ILE A 26 -1.56 7.39 0.14
CA ILE A 26 -0.27 7.04 -0.46
C ILE A 26 -0.54 6.46 -1.84
N ARG A 27 -0.09 7.16 -2.89
CA ARG A 27 -0.25 6.74 -4.28
C ARG A 27 0.76 5.64 -4.63
N LEU A 28 0.28 4.48 -5.08
CA LEU A 28 1.11 3.46 -5.73
C LEU A 28 0.79 3.43 -7.22
N ASN A 29 1.79 3.81 -8.04
CA ASN A 29 1.66 3.74 -9.49
C ASN A 29 1.48 2.28 -9.95
N ALA A 30 0.79 2.12 -11.07
CA ALA A 30 0.70 0.84 -11.77
C ALA A 30 2.08 0.29 -12.12
N ASN A 31 2.16 -1.02 -12.35
CA ASN A 31 3.37 -1.72 -12.82
C ASN A 31 4.57 -1.60 -11.86
N GLY A 32 4.35 -1.82 -10.56
CA GLY A 32 5.41 -1.98 -9.57
C GLY A 32 5.59 -0.83 -8.58
N GLY A 33 4.67 0.14 -8.52
CA GLY A 33 4.68 1.14 -7.46
C GLY A 33 4.55 0.46 -6.08
N SER A 34 5.39 0.84 -5.13
CA SER A 34 5.53 0.09 -3.87
C SER A 34 5.57 0.96 -2.63
N TYR A 35 5.16 0.39 -1.49
CA TYR A 35 5.26 0.99 -0.17
C TYR A 35 5.91 0.02 0.82
N TYR A 36 7.00 0.47 1.43
CA TYR A 36 7.75 -0.30 2.41
C TYR A 36 7.40 0.13 3.84
N ILE A 37 7.04 -0.83 4.68
CA ILE A 37 6.67 -0.65 6.10
C ILE A 37 7.73 -1.33 6.96
N SER A 38 8.28 -0.61 7.93
CA SER A 38 9.21 -1.19 8.91
C SER A 38 9.12 -0.54 10.28
N SER A 39 9.53 -1.27 11.32
CA SER A 39 9.65 -0.76 12.69
C SER A 39 10.55 0.49 12.76
N SER A 40 11.59 0.54 11.93
CA SER A 40 12.56 1.65 11.86
C SER A 40 12.10 2.89 11.09
N ALA A 41 11.13 2.77 10.17
CA ALA A 41 10.74 3.84 9.25
C ALA A 41 9.62 4.75 9.78
N ALA A 42 9.30 4.66 11.07
CA ALA A 42 8.23 5.42 11.75
C ALA A 42 6.85 5.30 11.06
N ASN A 43 6.65 4.26 10.25
CA ASN A 43 5.42 3.99 9.52
C ASN A 43 4.84 2.61 9.85
N TYR A 44 5.44 1.90 10.81
CA TYR A 44 4.92 0.66 11.34
C TYR A 44 3.56 0.90 12.00
N SER A 45 2.59 0.09 11.60
CA SER A 45 1.24 0.13 12.15
C SER A 45 0.62 -1.26 12.05
N THR A 46 -0.21 -1.59 13.03
CA THR A 46 -1.04 -2.81 13.05
C THR A 46 -2.48 -2.53 12.60
N GLY A 47 -2.78 -1.30 12.19
CA GLY A 47 -4.08 -0.92 11.64
C GLY A 47 -4.30 -1.48 10.23
N ALA A 48 -5.56 -1.57 9.83
CA ALA A 48 -5.93 -2.01 8.49
C ALA A 48 -5.30 -1.12 7.40
N VAL A 49 -4.83 -1.75 6.32
CA VAL A 49 -4.43 -1.03 5.11
C VAL A 49 -5.61 -1.05 4.15
N ASN A 50 -6.26 0.11 4.00
CA ASN A 50 -7.35 0.28 3.04
C ASN A 50 -6.78 0.73 1.70
N CYS A 51 -7.37 0.24 0.61
CA CYS A 51 -6.94 0.53 -0.75
C CYS A 51 -8.15 0.89 -1.62
N ILE A 52 -8.01 1.90 -2.46
CA ILE A 52 -8.99 2.20 -3.51
C ILE A 52 -8.35 2.33 -4.88
N THR A 53 -9.16 2.08 -5.90
CA THR A 53 -8.87 2.41 -7.30
C THR A 53 -10.10 3.06 -7.92
N ALA A 54 -9.90 3.95 -8.90
CA ALA A 54 -11.00 4.72 -9.49
C ALA A 54 -11.98 3.84 -10.30
N SER A 55 -11.50 2.76 -10.94
CA SER A 55 -12.30 1.72 -11.59
C SER A 55 -11.35 0.68 -12.20
N ALA A 56 -11.06 -0.41 -11.49
CA ALA A 56 -10.27 -1.55 -11.98
C ALA A 56 -10.28 -2.71 -10.97
N THR A 57 -9.87 -3.90 -11.42
CA THR A 57 -9.30 -4.92 -10.53
C THR A 57 -7.82 -4.61 -10.34
N VAL A 58 -7.38 -4.47 -9.10
CA VAL A 58 -5.97 -4.32 -8.76
C VAL A 58 -5.54 -5.44 -7.85
N VAL A 59 -4.37 -6.00 -8.13
CA VAL A 59 -3.71 -6.99 -7.30
C VAL A 59 -2.59 -6.28 -6.55
N ILE A 60 -2.60 -6.43 -5.22
CA ILE A 60 -1.48 -6.03 -4.37
C ILE A 60 -0.74 -7.30 -3.96
N LEU A 61 0.55 -7.34 -4.26
CA LEU A 61 1.45 -8.35 -3.71
C LEU A 61 1.94 -7.86 -2.35
N VAL A 62 1.79 -8.71 -1.34
CA VAL A 62 2.26 -8.44 0.03
C VAL A 62 3.37 -9.41 0.35
N SER A 63 4.53 -8.88 0.73
CA SER A 63 5.65 -9.66 1.25
C SER A 63 5.96 -9.20 2.66
N GLU A 64 5.97 -10.12 3.62
CA GLU A 64 6.19 -9.84 5.04
C GLU A 64 7.42 -10.58 5.57
N TRP A 65 8.17 -9.92 6.45
CA TRP A 65 9.35 -10.51 7.10
C TRP A 65 9.65 -9.83 8.43
N SER A 66 10.43 -10.48 9.30
CA SER A 66 10.96 -9.85 10.51
C SER A 66 12.07 -8.86 10.17
N ASP A 67 11.96 -7.62 10.65
CA ASP A 67 12.89 -6.52 10.36
C ASP A 67 13.72 -6.05 11.54
N GLY A 68 13.82 -6.87 12.59
CA GLY A 68 14.60 -6.59 13.80
C GLY A 68 13.73 -6.28 15.01
#